data_AF-A0A943GUJ3-F1
#
_entry.id   AF-A0A943GUJ3-F1
#
_cell.length_a   1.000
_cell.length_b   1.000
_cell.length_c   1.000
_cell.angle_alpha   90.00
_cell.angle_beta   90.00
_cell.angle_gamma   90.00
#
_symmetry.space_group_name_H-M   'P 1'
#
loop_
_entity.id
_entity.type
_entity.pdbx_description
1 polymer ?
#
loop_
_entity_poly.entity_id
_entity_poly.type
_entity_poly.pdbx_seq_one_letter_code
_entity_poly.pdbx_strand_id
1 'polypeptide(L)'
;MSNDLKAIKITYAEAERCDKSKKLLRKIRCRIKGGSVHDELVFSFKALLGGRCSKSNVRAFWRAAVSYFFSSTLANKLLFDEACEESKFEKPFCPRENSCMYHWTAIENAAGITKHGILPMGNSKYVYITDDPEFIAKSGYLHWKVLAAKKDTIFVPIKIDAHALATEYEIMKVFSRHEYAVKHIPPEFIINEQSGTSKSGT
;
A
#
# COMPACT_ATOMS: atom_id res chain seq x y z
N MET A 1 -11.52 7.02 23.88
CA MET A 1 -10.10 7.27 24.21
C MET A 1 -9.44 7.78 22.94
N SER A 2 -9.05 9.05 22.90
CA SER A 2 -8.31 9.61 21.76
C SER A 2 -6.92 8.99 21.76
N ASN A 3 -6.67 8.01 20.89
CA ASN A 3 -5.31 7.64 20.55
C ASN A 3 -4.83 8.75 19.62
N ASP A 4 -4.23 9.80 20.17
CA ASP A 4 -3.54 10.81 19.38
C ASP A 4 -2.45 10.11 18.58
N LEU A 5 -2.68 9.92 17.28
CA LEU A 5 -1.77 9.20 16.42
C LEU A 5 -0.48 10.01 16.29
N LYS A 6 0.61 9.44 16.78
CA LYS A 6 1.88 10.14 16.88
C LYS A 6 2.63 10.13 15.56
N ALA A 7 3.40 11.20 15.34
CA ALA A 7 4.38 11.25 14.28
C ALA A 7 5.39 10.09 14.42
N ILE A 8 5.83 9.54 13.28
CA ILE A 8 6.77 8.42 13.23
C ILE A 8 8.01 8.86 12.47
N LYS A 9 9.17 8.84 13.12
CA LYS A 9 10.46 9.05 12.46
C LYS A 9 11.05 7.69 12.04
N ILE A 10 11.38 7.55 10.77
CA ILE A 10 12.12 6.40 10.25
C ILE A 10 13.38 6.92 9.56
N THR A 11 14.52 6.37 9.94
CA THR A 11 15.80 6.70 9.31
C THR A 11 16.02 5.85 8.05
N TYR A 12 16.77 6.37 7.09
CA TYR A 12 17.14 5.63 5.89
C TYR A 12 17.90 4.34 6.23
N ALA A 13 18.82 4.41 7.19
CA ALA A 13 19.59 3.25 7.64
C ALA A 13 18.71 2.15 8.28
N GLU A 14 17.72 2.55 9.09
CA GLU A 14 16.74 1.63 9.67
C GLU A 14 15.88 0.97 8.58
N ALA A 15 15.38 1.77 7.65
CA ALA A 15 14.59 1.29 6.53
C ALA A 15 15.36 0.28 5.68
N GLU A 16 16.63 0.56 5.39
CA GLU A 16 17.51 -0.31 4.61
C GLU A 16 17.78 -1.64 5.32
N ARG A 17 18.06 -1.59 6.62
CA ARG A 17 18.29 -2.81 7.43
C ARG A 17 17.05 -3.70 7.47
N CYS A 18 15.89 -3.11 7.76
CA CYS A 18 14.61 -3.82 7.87
C CYS A 18 14.20 -4.46 6.53
N ASP A 19 14.36 -3.74 5.43
CA ASP A 19 14.03 -4.21 4.09
C ASP A 19 14.93 -5.37 3.64
N LYS A 20 16.24 -5.29 3.85
CA LYS A 20 17.18 -6.38 3.53
C LYS A 20 16.82 -7.67 4.27
N SER A 21 16.57 -7.60 5.58
CA SER A 21 16.21 -8.75 6.40
C SER A 21 14.86 -9.35 6.01
N LYS A 22 13.81 -8.52 5.86
CA LYS A 22 12.47 -8.98 5.48
C LYS A 22 12.44 -9.56 4.06
N LYS A 23 13.11 -8.93 3.09
CA LYS A 23 13.22 -9.45 1.72
C LYS A 23 13.93 -10.79 1.68
N LEU A 24 15.04 -10.93 2.41
CA LEU A 24 15.77 -12.19 2.44
C LEU A 24 14.92 -13.31 3.06
N LEU A 25 14.31 -13.07 4.22
CA LEU A 25 13.45 -14.06 4.88
C LEU A 25 12.27 -14.47 4.01
N ARG A 26 11.59 -13.50 3.38
CA ARG A 26 10.49 -13.79 2.45
C ARG A 26 10.98 -14.60 1.25
N LYS A 27 12.10 -14.23 0.65
CA LYS A 27 12.68 -14.94 -0.50
C LYS A 27 12.99 -16.40 -0.17
N ILE A 28 13.52 -16.67 1.02
CA ILE A 28 13.81 -18.02 1.49
C ILE A 28 12.49 -18.79 1.73
N ARG A 29 11.57 -18.23 2.53
CA ARG A 29 10.29 -18.90 2.87
C ARG A 29 9.46 -19.29 1.65
N CYS A 30 9.43 -18.46 0.61
CA CYS A 30 8.68 -18.78 -0.60
C CYS A 30 9.32 -19.87 -1.47
N ARG A 31 10.64 -20.10 -1.36
CA ARG A 31 11.42 -21.02 -2.21
C ARG A 31 11.68 -22.38 -1.57
N ILE A 32 11.59 -22.49 -0.24
CA ILE A 32 11.67 -23.79 0.43
C ILE A 32 10.41 -24.62 0.14
N LYS A 33 10.49 -25.93 0.37
CA LYS A 33 9.36 -26.87 0.21
C LYS A 33 8.14 -26.41 1.02
N GLY A 34 6.97 -26.37 0.37
CA GLY A 34 5.72 -25.84 0.94
C GLY A 34 5.60 -24.30 0.87
N GLY A 35 6.60 -23.63 0.29
CA GLY A 35 6.54 -22.22 -0.06
C GLY A 35 5.84 -22.00 -1.40
N SER A 36 5.16 -20.86 -1.54
CA SER A 36 4.32 -20.60 -2.72
C SER A 36 5.05 -20.66 -4.07
N VAL A 37 6.33 -20.22 -4.13
CA VAL A 37 7.11 -20.24 -5.37
C VAL A 37 7.63 -21.64 -5.67
N HIS A 38 8.00 -22.40 -4.64
CA HIS A 38 8.33 -23.82 -4.77
C HIS A 38 7.13 -24.61 -5.31
N ASP A 39 5.96 -24.42 -4.72
CA ASP A 39 4.77 -25.19 -5.06
C ASP A 39 4.26 -24.86 -6.48
N GLU A 40 4.34 -23.59 -6.90
CA GLU A 40 4.04 -23.18 -8.28
C GLU A 40 5.01 -23.83 -9.29
N LEU A 41 6.30 -23.93 -8.95
CA LEU A 41 7.28 -24.62 -9.79
C LEU A 41 6.96 -26.11 -9.93
N VAL A 42 6.69 -26.79 -8.80
CA VAL A 42 6.35 -28.23 -8.82
C VAL A 42 5.06 -28.48 -9.59
N PHE A 43 4.04 -27.64 -9.38
CA PHE A 43 2.76 -27.75 -10.08
C PHE A 43 2.93 -27.58 -11.59
N SER A 44 3.58 -26.50 -12.02
CA SER A 44 3.81 -26.21 -13.45
C SER A 44 4.70 -27.26 -14.12
N PHE A 45 5.69 -27.80 -13.42
CA PHE A 45 6.53 -28.89 -13.92
C PHE A 45 5.74 -30.19 -14.12
N LYS A 46 4.87 -30.56 -13.16
CA LYS A 46 3.97 -31.72 -13.31
C LYS A 46 3.00 -31.54 -14.48
N ALA A 47 2.46 -30.33 -14.67
CA ALA A 47 1.59 -30.01 -15.78
C ALA A 47 2.30 -30.12 -17.15
N LEU A 48 3.60 -29.78 -17.19
CA LEU A 48 4.45 -29.94 -18.37
C LEU A 48 4.67 -31.43 -18.70
N LEU A 49 4.99 -32.25 -17.68
CA LEU A 49 5.25 -33.68 -17.84
C LEU A 49 3.98 -34.52 -18.12
N GLY A 50 2.81 -34.07 -17.66
CA GLY A 50 1.53 -34.75 -17.85
C GLY A 50 0.95 -34.70 -19.27
N GLY A 51 1.77 -34.45 -20.29
CA GLY A 51 1.41 -34.59 -21.70
C GLY A 51 0.58 -33.45 -22.31
N ARG A 52 0.23 -32.40 -21.56
CA ARG A 52 -0.45 -31.21 -22.10
C ARG A 52 0.57 -30.15 -22.46
N CYS A 53 1.35 -30.37 -23.51
CA CYS A 53 2.34 -29.41 -24.01
C CYS A 53 1.66 -28.25 -24.76
N SER A 54 0.87 -27.45 -24.05
CA SER A 54 0.28 -26.21 -24.56
C SER A 54 1.25 -25.04 -24.37
N LYS A 55 1.20 -24.05 -25.26
CA LYS A 55 1.99 -22.81 -25.12
C LYS A 55 1.79 -22.13 -23.76
N SER A 56 0.59 -22.24 -23.18
CA SER A 56 0.28 -21.72 -21.85
C SER A 56 1.02 -22.47 -20.73
N ASN A 57 1.11 -23.80 -20.80
CA ASN A 57 1.80 -24.61 -19.79
C ASN A 57 3.31 -24.38 -19.83
N VAL A 58 3.88 -24.25 -21.03
CA VAL A 58 5.30 -23.89 -21.22
C VAL A 58 5.59 -22.51 -20.62
N ARG A 59 4.74 -21.51 -20.89
CA ARG A 59 4.89 -20.17 -20.34
C ARG A 59 4.76 -20.15 -18.81
N ALA A 60 3.80 -20.89 -18.26
CA ALA A 60 3.59 -21.00 -16.82
C ALA A 60 4.80 -21.64 -16.12
N PHE A 61 5.36 -22.71 -16.71
CA PHE A 61 6.59 -23.32 -16.21
C PHE A 61 7.76 -22.34 -16.21
N TRP A 62 7.99 -21.62 -17.32
CA TRP A 62 9.06 -20.62 -17.39
C TRP A 62 8.87 -19.48 -16.38
N ARG A 63 7.64 -19.02 -16.16
CA ARG A 63 7.33 -18.02 -15.12
C ARG A 63 7.71 -18.54 -13.73
N ALA A 64 7.30 -19.75 -13.40
CA ALA A 64 7.57 -20.36 -12.11
C ALA A 64 9.08 -20.61 -11.91
N ALA A 65 9.77 -21.10 -12.95
CA ALA A 65 11.21 -21.31 -12.94
C ALA A 65 11.99 -20.00 -12.75
N VAL A 66 11.67 -18.95 -13.51
CA VAL A 66 12.31 -17.63 -13.36
C VAL A 66 12.01 -17.01 -11.99
N SER A 67 10.80 -17.21 -11.45
CA SER A 67 10.45 -16.76 -10.10
C SER A 67 11.26 -17.48 -9.01
N TYR A 68 11.45 -18.80 -9.18
CA TYR A 68 12.18 -19.65 -8.24
C TYR A 68 13.67 -19.33 -8.21
N PHE A 69 14.35 -19.29 -9.36
CA PHE A 69 15.80 -19.06 -9.39
C PHE A 69 16.17 -17.58 -9.24
N PHE A 70 15.34 -16.67 -9.75
CA PHE A 70 15.64 -15.24 -9.76
C PHE A 70 14.64 -14.47 -8.90
N SER A 71 13.60 -13.91 -9.50
CA SER A 71 12.57 -13.15 -8.80
C SER A 71 11.26 -13.14 -9.57
N SER A 72 10.15 -13.08 -8.85
CA SER A 72 8.83 -12.89 -9.44
C SER A 72 8.71 -11.55 -10.19
N THR A 73 9.47 -10.53 -9.79
CA THR A 73 9.53 -9.25 -10.51
C THR A 73 10.12 -9.41 -11.90
N LEU A 74 11.23 -10.15 -12.02
CA LEU A 74 11.83 -10.45 -13.33
C LEU A 74 10.90 -11.34 -14.16
N ALA A 75 10.28 -12.35 -13.55
CA ALA A 75 9.32 -13.21 -14.24
C ALA A 75 8.13 -12.42 -14.79
N ASN A 76 7.58 -11.49 -14.01
CA ASN A 76 6.46 -10.65 -14.46
C ASN A 76 6.91 -9.68 -15.56
N LYS A 77 8.05 -8.99 -15.42
CA LYS A 77 8.57 -8.09 -16.47
C LYS A 77 8.81 -8.78 -17.81
N LEU A 78 9.26 -10.04 -17.77
CA LEU A 78 9.57 -10.80 -18.98
C LEU A 78 8.34 -11.45 -19.61
N LEU A 79 7.27 -11.71 -18.83
CA LEU A 79 6.20 -12.62 -19.23
C LEU A 79 4.78 -12.06 -19.07
N PHE A 80 4.61 -10.85 -18.51
CA PHE A 80 3.33 -10.18 -18.28
C PHE A 80 3.40 -8.68 -18.56
N ASP A 81 2.33 -8.16 -19.13
CA ASP A 81 2.06 -6.72 -19.26
C ASP A 81 1.40 -6.22 -17.95
N GLU A 82 1.76 -5.02 -17.48
CA GLU A 82 1.40 -4.52 -16.15
C GLU A 82 -0.13 -4.40 -15.97
N ALA A 83 -0.68 -5.07 -14.96
CA ALA A 83 -2.11 -5.06 -14.67
C ALA A 83 -2.61 -3.65 -14.28
N CYS A 84 -3.79 -3.30 -14.81
CA CYS A 84 -4.51 -2.06 -14.51
C CYS A 84 -4.69 -1.86 -13.00
N GLU A 85 -4.44 -0.65 -12.47
CA GLU A 85 -4.53 -0.33 -11.04
C GLU A 85 -5.90 -0.66 -10.43
N GLU A 86 -6.96 -0.46 -11.20
CA GLU A 86 -8.36 -0.72 -10.81
C GLU A 86 -8.67 -2.21 -10.63
N SER A 87 -7.83 -3.11 -11.15
CA SER A 87 -7.99 -4.55 -10.92
C SER A 87 -7.78 -4.95 -9.45
N LYS A 88 -7.32 -4.01 -8.60
CA LYS A 88 -7.12 -4.22 -7.17
C LYS A 88 -8.34 -3.85 -6.32
N PHE A 89 -9.37 -3.27 -6.94
CA PHE A 89 -10.52 -2.75 -6.23
C PHE A 89 -11.60 -3.82 -6.07
N GLU A 90 -12.21 -3.81 -4.90
CA GLU A 90 -13.42 -4.57 -4.59
C GLU A 90 -14.65 -3.71 -4.93
N LYS A 91 -15.61 -3.68 -4.01
CA LYS A 91 -16.80 -2.84 -4.09
C LYS A 91 -16.55 -1.45 -3.48
N PRO A 92 -17.37 -0.46 -3.85
CA PRO A 92 -17.41 0.81 -3.15
C PRO A 92 -17.63 0.61 -1.65
N PHE A 93 -16.92 1.40 -0.86
CA PHE A 93 -16.99 1.42 0.59
C PHE A 93 -17.89 2.57 1.03
N CYS A 94 -18.85 2.27 1.90
CA CYS A 94 -19.72 3.26 2.53
C CYS A 94 -19.31 3.41 3.99
N PRO A 95 -18.57 4.47 4.36
CA PRO A 95 -18.16 4.72 5.73
C PRO A 95 -19.37 5.04 6.62
N ARG A 96 -19.30 4.62 7.89
CA ARG A 96 -20.33 4.95 8.89
C ARG A 96 -20.30 6.45 9.19
N GLU A 97 -21.41 6.98 9.68
CA GLU A 97 -21.46 8.36 10.20
C GLU A 97 -20.35 8.60 11.22
N ASN A 98 -19.74 9.80 11.15
CA ASN A 98 -18.62 10.23 12.00
C ASN A 98 -17.35 9.35 11.91
N SER A 99 -17.23 8.49 10.89
CA SER A 99 -16.00 7.72 10.68
C SER A 99 -14.91 8.57 10.06
N CYS A 100 -13.69 8.35 10.53
CA CYS A 100 -12.49 9.01 10.02
C CYS A 100 -11.60 7.98 9.33
N MET A 101 -10.88 8.43 8.31
CA MET A 101 -9.80 7.70 7.68
C MET A 101 -8.52 8.52 7.71
N TYR A 102 -7.40 7.87 7.38
CA TYR A 102 -6.09 8.45 7.57
C TYR A 102 -5.23 8.31 6.31
N HIS A 103 -4.42 9.33 6.06
CA HIS A 103 -3.37 9.30 5.05
C HIS A 103 -2.02 9.59 5.70
N TRP A 104 -1.07 8.67 5.61
CA TRP A 104 0.29 8.90 6.07
C TRP A 104 1.08 9.69 5.04
N THR A 105 1.62 10.85 5.45
CA THR A 105 2.45 11.72 4.62
C THR A 105 3.72 12.16 5.33
N ALA A 106 4.72 12.63 4.59
CA ALA A 106 5.89 13.27 5.18
C ALA A 106 5.49 14.62 5.79
N ILE A 107 6.05 14.96 6.96
CA ILE A 107 5.70 16.17 7.71
C ILE A 107 5.88 17.46 6.89
N GLU A 108 6.88 17.49 6.01
CA GLU A 108 7.15 18.58 5.07
C GLU A 108 5.98 18.84 4.09
N ASN A 109 5.17 17.83 3.81
CA ASN A 109 4.00 17.94 2.92
C ASN A 109 2.71 18.30 3.67
N ALA A 110 2.69 18.18 5.00
CA ALA A 110 1.47 18.29 5.79
C ALA A 110 0.79 19.66 5.61
N ALA A 111 1.57 20.75 5.66
CA ALA A 111 1.04 22.11 5.47
C ALA A 111 0.45 22.32 4.07
N GLY A 112 1.09 21.75 3.03
CA GLY A 112 0.59 21.81 1.66
C GLY A 112 -0.71 21.01 1.50
N ILE A 113 -0.78 19.83 2.11
CA ILE A 113 -1.97 18.97 2.10
C ILE A 113 -3.15 19.66 2.80
N THR A 114 -2.95 20.24 3.97
CA THR A 114 -4.00 20.99 4.68
C THR A 114 -4.57 22.13 3.84
N LYS A 115 -3.74 22.77 3.00
CA LYS A 115 -4.15 23.93 2.20
C LYS A 115 -4.77 23.55 0.85
N HIS A 116 -4.29 22.48 0.22
CA HIS A 116 -4.59 22.16 -1.17
C HIS A 116 -5.26 20.80 -1.38
N GLY A 117 -5.45 20.03 -0.31
CA GLY A 117 -5.93 18.66 -0.39
C GLY A 117 -4.82 17.68 -0.77
N ILE A 118 -5.22 16.44 -1.05
CA ILE A 118 -4.34 15.34 -1.41
C ILE A 118 -4.65 14.92 -2.85
N LEU A 119 -3.63 14.95 -3.70
CA LEU A 119 -3.70 14.50 -5.09
C LEU A 119 -2.93 13.17 -5.27
N PRO A 120 -3.30 12.35 -6.27
CA PRO A 120 -2.51 11.18 -6.64
C PRO A 120 -1.07 11.56 -6.99
N MET A 121 -0.13 10.66 -6.70
CA MET A 121 1.29 10.86 -6.96
C MET A 121 1.87 9.77 -7.87
N GLY A 122 2.80 10.18 -8.73
CA GLY A 122 3.49 9.27 -9.66
C GLY A 122 2.54 8.74 -10.73
N ASN A 123 2.56 7.42 -10.93
CA ASN A 123 1.72 6.74 -11.92
C ASN A 123 0.34 6.32 -11.37
N SER A 124 0.06 6.60 -10.10
CA SER A 124 -1.22 6.28 -9.48
C SER A 124 -2.30 7.25 -9.96
N LYS A 125 -3.49 6.73 -10.24
CA LYS A 125 -4.68 7.56 -10.49
C LYS A 125 -5.47 7.89 -9.22
N TYR A 126 -5.07 7.31 -8.09
CA TYR A 126 -5.79 7.36 -6.82
C TYR A 126 -4.89 7.77 -5.64
N VAL A 127 -5.52 8.32 -4.61
CA VAL A 127 -4.99 8.54 -3.27
C VAL A 127 -5.37 7.36 -2.41
N TYR A 128 -4.39 6.81 -1.68
CA TYR A 128 -4.62 5.69 -0.77
C TYR A 128 -4.77 6.19 0.68
N ILE A 129 -5.81 5.68 1.35
CA ILE A 129 -6.19 5.99 2.73
C ILE A 129 -6.44 4.70 3.53
N THR A 130 -6.42 4.80 4.85
CA THR A 130 -6.60 3.67 5.77
C THR A 130 -7.61 3.98 6.88
N ASP A 131 -8.37 2.97 7.28
CA ASP A 131 -9.19 2.99 8.52
C ASP A 131 -8.37 2.59 9.76
N ASP A 132 -7.20 1.96 9.58
CA ASP A 132 -6.28 1.55 10.64
C ASP A 132 -4.87 2.13 10.36
N PRO A 133 -4.58 3.34 10.87
CA PRO A 133 -3.28 3.98 10.69
C PRO A 133 -2.14 3.26 11.43
N GLU A 134 -2.45 2.57 12.54
CA GLU A 134 -1.45 1.80 13.29
C GLU A 134 -1.02 0.54 12.54
N PHE A 135 -1.95 -0.11 11.85
CA PHE A 135 -1.66 -1.23 10.96
C PHE A 135 -0.68 -0.80 9.86
N ILE A 136 -0.96 0.33 9.20
CA ILE A 136 -0.08 0.85 8.14
C ILE A 136 1.30 1.23 8.68
N ALA A 137 1.39 1.83 9.87
CA ALA A 137 2.66 2.13 10.52
C ALA A 137 3.53 0.88 10.72
N LYS A 138 2.91 -0.29 10.97
CA LYS A 138 3.59 -1.58 11.18
C LYS A 138 3.82 -2.39 9.89
N SER A 139 3.08 -2.09 8.81
CA SER A 139 3.04 -2.86 7.55
C SER A 139 4.32 -2.86 6.71
N GLY A 140 5.28 -1.97 7.01
CA GLY A 140 6.49 -1.75 6.20
C GLY A 140 6.31 -0.73 5.07
N TYR A 141 5.08 -0.23 4.83
CA TYR A 141 4.79 0.81 3.84
C TYR A 141 5.65 2.07 4.04
N LEU A 142 5.74 2.58 5.27
CA LEU A 142 6.54 3.78 5.57
C LEU A 142 8.05 3.55 5.37
N HIS A 143 8.54 2.33 5.63
CA HIS A 143 9.93 1.99 5.35
C HIS A 143 10.20 1.99 3.83
N TRP A 144 9.28 1.46 3.02
CA TRP A 144 9.40 1.53 1.56
C TRP A 144 9.41 2.98 1.05
N LYS A 145 8.58 3.87 1.61
CA LYS A 145 8.60 5.30 1.27
C LYS A 145 9.95 5.96 1.57
N VAL A 146 10.56 5.67 2.71
CA VAL A 146 11.91 6.15 3.06
C VAL A 146 12.95 5.67 2.06
N LEU A 147 12.90 4.39 1.66
CA LEU A 147 13.82 3.85 0.67
C LEU A 147 13.66 4.48 -0.71
N ALA A 148 12.41 4.75 -1.11
CA ALA A 148 12.12 5.43 -2.36
C ALA A 148 12.65 6.88 -2.37
N ALA A 149 12.50 7.58 -1.24
CA ALA A 149 12.95 8.96 -1.08
C ALA A 149 14.46 9.10 -0.81
N LYS A 150 15.13 8.00 -0.39
CA LYS A 150 16.55 7.97 0.00
C LYS A 150 16.94 9.00 1.06
N LYS A 151 16.01 9.32 1.97
CA LYS A 151 16.21 10.29 3.05
C LYS A 151 15.44 9.91 4.30
N ASP A 152 15.97 10.27 5.46
CA ASP A 152 15.25 10.21 6.72
C ASP A 152 13.93 10.97 6.60
N THR A 153 12.85 10.38 7.11
CA THR A 153 11.52 10.96 6.97
C THR A 153 10.76 10.88 8.28
N ILE A 154 10.12 11.98 8.64
CA ILE A 154 9.12 12.03 9.71
C ILE A 154 7.76 11.98 9.03
N PHE A 155 6.98 10.95 9.36
CA PHE A 155 5.62 10.78 8.86
C PHE A 155 4.60 11.26 9.88
N VAL A 156 3.54 11.88 9.40
CA VAL A 156 2.38 12.29 10.18
C VAL A 156 1.10 11.73 9.53
N PRO A 157 0.12 11.30 10.33
CA PRO A 157 -1.18 10.91 9.81
C PRO A 157 -2.05 12.15 9.61
N ILE A 158 -2.61 12.29 8.41
CA ILE A 158 -3.63 13.29 8.09
C ILE A 158 -4.99 12.63 8.27
N LYS A 159 -5.82 13.20 9.14
CA LYS A 159 -7.16 12.72 9.43
C LYS A 159 -8.16 13.29 8.43
N ILE A 160 -9.04 12.45 7.93
CA ILE A 160 -9.99 12.75 6.85
C ILE A 160 -11.39 12.36 7.34
N ASP A 161 -12.37 13.24 7.14
CA ASP A 161 -13.78 12.91 7.33
C ASP A 161 -14.23 11.98 6.20
N ALA A 162 -14.26 10.68 6.50
CA ALA A 162 -14.54 9.68 5.48
C ALA A 162 -16.03 9.69 5.09
N HIS A 163 -16.92 9.97 6.05
CA HIS A 163 -18.35 10.00 5.78
C HIS A 163 -18.71 11.17 4.87
N ALA A 164 -18.23 12.38 5.19
CA ALA A 164 -18.43 13.54 4.33
C ALA A 164 -17.74 13.39 2.97
N LEU A 165 -16.56 12.78 2.91
CA LEU A 165 -15.90 12.52 1.63
C LEU A 165 -16.72 11.57 0.75
N ALA A 166 -17.33 10.54 1.35
CA ALA A 166 -18.09 9.52 0.64
C ALA A 166 -19.42 10.00 0.04
N THR A 167 -19.93 11.19 0.44
CA THR A 167 -21.12 11.77 -0.18
C THR A 167 -20.83 12.36 -1.56
N GLU A 168 -19.58 12.76 -1.81
CA GLU A 168 -19.16 13.40 -3.06
C GLU A 168 -18.20 12.55 -3.89
N TYR A 169 -17.42 11.68 -3.24
CA TYR A 169 -16.38 10.89 -3.88
C TYR A 169 -16.52 9.41 -3.56
N GLU A 170 -16.42 8.57 -4.59
CA GLU A 170 -16.39 7.13 -4.41
C GLU A 170 -15.10 6.68 -3.72
N ILE A 171 -15.24 6.01 -2.58
CA ILE A 171 -14.14 5.38 -1.86
C ILE A 171 -14.16 3.89 -2.21
N MET A 172 -13.12 3.42 -2.89
CA MET A 172 -12.99 2.02 -3.28
C MET A 172 -12.22 1.25 -2.22
N LYS A 173 -12.75 0.09 -1.81
CA LYS A 173 -11.98 -0.84 -0.99
C LYS A 173 -10.95 -1.56 -1.86
N VAL A 174 -9.71 -1.67 -1.38
CA VAL A 174 -8.64 -2.42 -2.06
C VAL A 174 -8.56 -3.83 -1.45
N PHE A 175 -8.11 -4.83 -2.22
CA PHE A 175 -7.88 -6.19 -1.67
C PHE A 175 -6.88 -6.22 -0.50
N SER A 176 -6.00 -5.23 -0.42
CA SER A 176 -5.10 -5.04 0.73
C SER A 176 -5.90 -4.70 1.98
N ARG A 177 -5.57 -5.34 3.10
CA ARG A 177 -6.22 -5.05 4.39
C ARG A 177 -5.97 -3.60 4.80
N HIS A 178 -7.02 -2.93 5.27
CA HIS A 178 -6.99 -1.54 5.74
C HIS A 178 -6.53 -0.54 4.66
N GLU A 179 -6.66 -0.88 3.37
CA GLU A 179 -6.35 0.04 2.28
C GLU A 179 -7.59 0.34 1.45
N TYR A 180 -7.76 1.63 1.17
CA TYR A 180 -8.86 2.18 0.39
C TYR A 180 -8.29 3.22 -0.57
N ALA A 181 -8.97 3.42 -1.69
CA ALA A 181 -8.55 4.29 -2.77
C ALA A 181 -9.65 5.31 -3.09
N VAL A 182 -9.27 6.57 -3.26
CA VAL A 182 -10.15 7.67 -3.66
C VAL A 182 -9.46 8.51 -4.72
N LYS A 183 -10.21 9.12 -5.65
CA LYS A 183 -9.61 9.83 -6.79
C LYS A 183 -8.72 11.00 -6.37
N HIS A 184 -9.17 11.79 -5.40
CA HIS A 184 -8.42 12.83 -4.70
C HIS A 184 -9.19 13.23 -3.43
N ILE A 185 -8.58 14.01 -2.56
CA ILE A 185 -9.18 14.45 -1.30
C ILE A 185 -9.08 15.98 -1.22
N PRO A 186 -10.18 16.70 -1.43
CA PRO A 186 -10.20 18.15 -1.24
C PRO A 186 -9.88 18.57 0.21
N PRO A 187 -9.34 19.80 0.42
CA PRO A 187 -8.91 20.25 1.74
C PRO A 187 -10.04 20.36 2.77
N GLU A 188 -11.28 20.59 2.34
CA GLU A 188 -12.47 20.68 3.19
C GLU A 188 -12.80 19.38 3.94
N PHE A 189 -12.32 18.23 3.44
CA PHE A 189 -12.49 16.93 4.11
C PHE A 189 -11.36 16.60 5.07
N ILE A 190 -10.36 17.47 5.23
CA ILE A 190 -9.23 17.27 6.13
C ILE A 190 -9.56 17.82 7.53
N ILE A 191 -9.49 16.95 8.53
CA ILE A 191 -9.78 17.32 9.92
C ILE A 191 -8.52 17.89 10.57
N ASN A 192 -8.51 19.22 10.77
CA ASN A 192 -7.45 19.92 11.49
C ASN A 192 -7.73 19.91 13.00
N GLU A 193 -6.99 19.09 13.75
CA GLU A 193 -7.08 19.03 15.22
C GLU A 193 -6.52 20.31 15.92
N GLN A 194 -6.14 21.34 15.17
CA GLN A 194 -5.66 22.63 15.71
C GLN A 194 -6.76 23.68 16.00
N SER A 195 -8.05 23.34 15.88
CA SER A 195 -9.16 24.28 16.13
C SER A 195 -9.80 24.13 17.52
N GLY A 196 -9.03 23.71 18.52
CA GLY A 196 -9.49 23.51 19.90
C GLY A 196 -8.83 24.43 20.91
N THR A 197 -8.95 25.75 20.76
CA THR A 197 -8.97 26.76 21.85
C THR A 197 -9.00 28.17 21.25
N SER A 198 -10.20 28.68 20.95
CA SER A 198 -10.39 30.12 20.96
C SER A 198 -11.78 30.50 21.48
N LYS A 199 -11.72 31.20 22.62
CA LYS A 199 -12.70 32.16 23.16
C LYS A 199 -13.98 31.60 23.80
N SER A 200 -13.90 31.39 25.11
CA SER A 200 -14.96 31.80 26.04
C SER A 200 -14.42 32.97 26.84
N GLY A 201 -14.62 34.18 26.33
CA GLY A 201 -14.37 35.42 27.04
C GLY A 201 -15.57 36.33 26.82
N THR A 202 -16.49 36.30 27.77
CA THR A 202 -17.27 37.40 28.37
C THR A 202 -18.06 36.80 29.51
#